data_AF-A0A3E3DJ48-F1
#
_entry.id   AF-A0A3E3DJ48-F1
#
_cell.length_a   1.000
_cell.length_b   1.000
_cell.length_c   1.000
_cell.angle_alpha   90.00
_cell.angle_beta   90.00
_cell.angle_gamma   90.00
#
_symmetry.space_group_name_H-M   'P 1'
#
loop_
_entity.id
_entity.type
_entity.pdbx_description
1 polymer ?
#
loop_
_entity_poly.entity_id
_entity_poly.type
_entity_poly.pdbx_seq_one_letter_code
_entity_poly.pdbx_strand_id
1 'polypeptide(L)'
;MEFEQGLLYHVDGLLRDEAWGDFIISRIPESVRYQLNEKAQKNILFVSNSELRFVMEEETVTIVLRRLPVSGQIRSAGILEVFSGDYQGSYEISPGVVGVGETEITIHRQDWSHISCFPRNPGGFAPQVTRVLLPYDWGCAIREIRGSLRPPRPEEMPEKRLLFYGSSITHGGNASVPSRTYAFQTAWELGYDLINLGSAGSAFMDQAMAEYIAGLKDWDATVFELGVNVLEEWTDRQLYDRAYQWIDTVKRAQPEKPVFVTDFYYNHYDLEENGKSDAFRKKIKECTAVLEKKYDRLYYRNGTQIMGTFRGLSSDGLHPSDAGHTMIAQNLSNFMRAHGL
;
A
#
# COMPACT_ATOMS: atom_id res chain seq x y z
N MET A 1 -6.15 -4.85 13.74
CA MET A 1 -7.32 -5.59 14.24
C MET A 1 -6.88 -6.99 14.65
N GLU A 2 -7.33 -7.54 15.78
CA GLU A 2 -7.03 -8.94 16.13
C GLU A 2 -8.03 -9.90 15.48
N PHE A 3 -7.55 -11.06 15.00
CA PHE A 3 -8.34 -12.15 14.45
C PHE A 3 -7.70 -13.48 14.85
N GLU A 4 -8.41 -14.32 15.61
CA GLU A 4 -7.95 -15.64 16.07
C GLU A 4 -6.48 -15.63 16.57
N GLN A 5 -6.19 -14.71 17.52
CA GLN A 5 -4.87 -14.46 18.13
C GLN A 5 -3.82 -13.81 17.21
N GLY A 6 -4.08 -13.69 15.91
CA GLY A 6 -3.24 -12.96 14.97
C GLY A 6 -3.58 -11.48 14.90
N LEU A 7 -2.63 -10.65 14.47
CA LEU A 7 -2.84 -9.24 14.17
C LEU A 7 -3.03 -9.06 12.66
N LEU A 8 -4.26 -8.75 12.23
CA LEU A 8 -4.54 -8.19 10.91
C LEU A 8 -4.13 -6.72 10.91
N TYR A 9 -3.02 -6.43 10.27
CA TYR A 9 -2.47 -5.09 10.12
C TYR A 9 -2.92 -4.46 8.81
N HIS A 10 -3.16 -3.15 8.85
CA HIS A 10 -3.74 -2.40 7.74
C HIS A 10 -5.11 -2.97 7.31
N VAL A 11 -5.95 -3.20 8.32
CA VAL A 11 -7.32 -3.74 8.23
C VAL A 11 -8.19 -3.05 9.28
N ASP A 12 -9.28 -2.44 8.82
CA ASP A 12 -10.26 -1.71 9.64
C ASP A 12 -11.65 -2.35 9.65
N GLY A 13 -11.88 -3.34 8.78
CA GLY A 13 -13.17 -4.03 8.73
C GLY A 13 -13.05 -5.47 8.24
N LEU A 14 -13.94 -6.31 8.76
CA LEU A 14 -14.17 -7.68 8.31
C LEU A 14 -15.65 -7.80 7.93
N LEU A 15 -15.92 -8.00 6.65
CA LEU A 15 -17.27 -8.13 6.11
C LEU A 15 -17.59 -9.63 5.98
N ARG A 16 -18.62 -10.10 6.68
CA ARG A 16 -19.03 -11.50 6.62
C ARG A 16 -19.55 -11.84 5.21
N ASP A 17 -18.98 -12.88 4.60
CA ASP A 17 -19.50 -13.49 3.37
C ASP A 17 -20.27 -14.76 3.74
N GLU A 18 -21.60 -14.64 3.82
CA GLU A 18 -22.48 -15.74 4.24
C GLU A 18 -22.44 -16.94 3.28
N ALA A 19 -22.11 -16.72 2.01
CA ALA A 19 -22.04 -17.80 1.03
C ALA A 19 -20.83 -18.73 1.27
N TRP A 20 -19.75 -18.20 1.86
CA TRP A 20 -18.50 -18.92 2.09
C TRP A 20 -18.21 -19.19 3.57
N GLY A 21 -18.89 -18.47 4.48
CA GLY A 21 -18.62 -18.58 5.91
C GLY A 21 -17.29 -17.97 6.34
N ASP A 22 -16.73 -17.05 5.54
CA ASP A 22 -15.47 -16.36 5.78
C ASP A 22 -15.67 -14.83 5.84
N PHE A 23 -14.57 -14.07 6.01
CA PHE A 23 -14.60 -12.62 6.18
C PHE A 23 -13.77 -11.90 5.13
N ILE A 24 -14.42 -11.10 4.29
CA ILE A 24 -13.76 -10.21 3.34
C ILE A 24 -13.07 -9.07 4.11
N ILE A 25 -11.80 -8.87 3.83
CA ILE A 25 -10.96 -7.90 4.50
C ILE A 25 -11.15 -6.51 3.87
N SER A 26 -11.33 -5.49 4.71
CA SER A 26 -11.42 -4.08 4.32
C SER A 26 -10.33 -3.26 4.99
N ARG A 27 -9.65 -2.42 4.20
CA ARG A 27 -8.60 -1.49 4.68
C ARG A 27 -9.14 -0.22 5.33
N ILE A 28 -10.45 0.03 5.22
CA ILE A 28 -11.11 1.20 5.80
C ILE A 28 -12.46 0.82 6.42
N PRO A 29 -13.01 1.63 7.35
CA PRO A 29 -14.35 1.43 7.88
C PRO A 29 -15.42 1.51 6.79
N GLU A 30 -16.49 0.74 6.97
CA GLU A 30 -17.60 0.70 6.02
C GLU A 30 -18.31 2.05 5.85
N SER A 31 -18.41 2.84 6.93
CA SER A 31 -18.97 4.19 6.90
C SER A 31 -18.20 5.14 5.98
N VAL A 32 -16.88 4.96 5.85
CA VAL A 32 -16.04 5.74 4.93
C VAL A 32 -16.16 5.18 3.52
N ARG A 33 -16.11 3.85 3.39
CA ARG A 33 -16.19 3.13 2.10
C ARG A 33 -17.42 3.53 1.29
N TYR A 34 -18.59 3.63 1.91
CA TYR A 34 -19.83 4.02 1.22
C TYR A 34 -19.90 5.50 0.80
N GLN A 35 -18.96 6.34 1.26
CA GLN A 35 -18.87 7.74 0.86
C GLN A 35 -17.86 7.97 -0.27
N LEU A 36 -17.12 6.94 -0.69
CA LEU A 36 -16.22 7.01 -1.83
C LEU A 36 -16.99 6.91 -3.15
N ASN A 37 -16.35 7.30 -4.26
CA ASN A 37 -16.86 7.01 -5.59
C ASN A 37 -17.16 5.51 -5.77
N GLU A 38 -18.15 5.18 -6.61
CA GLU A 38 -18.69 3.82 -6.76
C GLU A 38 -17.62 2.75 -7.03
N LYS A 39 -16.59 3.10 -7.79
CA LYS A 39 -15.49 2.18 -8.13
C LYS A 39 -14.56 1.95 -6.93
N ALA A 40 -14.25 3.00 -6.18
CA ALA A 40 -13.44 2.90 -4.95
C ALA A 40 -14.14 2.10 -3.85
N GLN A 41 -15.48 2.14 -3.74
CA GLN A 41 -16.21 1.34 -2.74
C GLN A 41 -15.96 -0.17 -2.88
N LYS A 42 -15.65 -0.61 -4.10
CA LYS A 42 -15.31 -2.00 -4.43
C LYS A 42 -13.79 -2.23 -4.35
N ASN A 43 -13.01 -1.34 -4.95
CA ASN A 43 -11.57 -1.55 -5.13
C ASN A 43 -10.76 -1.33 -3.85
N ILE A 44 -11.29 -0.60 -2.86
CA ILE A 44 -10.62 -0.45 -1.56
C ILE A 44 -10.60 -1.76 -0.76
N LEU A 45 -11.47 -2.73 -1.10
CA LEU A 45 -11.48 -4.09 -0.53
C LEU A 45 -10.33 -4.97 -1.06
N PHE A 46 -9.58 -4.51 -2.05
CA PHE A 46 -8.35 -5.19 -2.46
C PHE A 46 -7.29 -4.94 -1.40
N VAL A 47 -6.66 -6.00 -0.88
CA VAL A 47 -5.91 -5.94 0.39
C VAL A 47 -4.46 -5.53 0.21
N SER A 48 -4.22 -4.45 -0.55
CA SER A 48 -2.86 -4.07 -0.92
C SER A 48 -1.97 -3.80 0.28
N ASN A 49 -0.89 -4.59 0.36
CA ASN A 49 0.07 -4.63 1.46
C ASN A 49 -0.57 -4.78 2.86
N SER A 50 -1.79 -5.32 2.97
CA SER A 50 -2.32 -5.78 4.26
C SER A 50 -1.56 -7.03 4.71
N GLU A 51 -1.37 -7.17 6.01
CA GLU A 51 -0.59 -8.26 6.59
C GLU A 51 -1.35 -8.99 7.69
N LEU A 52 -1.17 -10.30 7.78
CA LEU A 52 -1.41 -11.05 9.01
C LEU A 52 -0.07 -11.21 9.74
N ARG A 53 -0.01 -10.81 11.02
CA ARG A 53 1.21 -10.81 11.83
C ARG A 53 1.01 -11.57 13.12
N PHE A 54 1.96 -12.41 13.48
CA PHE A 54 1.91 -13.21 14.70
C PHE A 54 3.29 -13.72 15.07
N VAL A 55 3.44 -14.17 16.31
CA VAL A 55 4.58 -14.99 16.72
C VAL A 55 4.08 -16.40 16.96
N MET A 56 4.69 -17.37 16.28
CA MET A 56 4.33 -18.78 16.38
C MET A 56 4.79 -19.36 17.72
N GLU A 57 3.87 -20.05 18.41
CA GLU A 57 4.16 -20.79 19.65
C GLU A 57 4.25 -22.30 19.39
N GLU A 58 3.68 -22.76 18.28
CA GLU A 58 3.82 -24.12 17.73
C GLU A 58 4.75 -24.17 16.50
N GLU A 59 5.06 -25.40 16.06
CA GLU A 59 5.91 -25.66 14.90
C GLU A 59 5.23 -25.29 13.58
N THR A 60 3.89 -25.38 13.53
CA THR A 60 3.10 -25.14 12.32
C THR A 60 1.88 -24.29 12.62
N VAL A 61 1.58 -23.34 11.74
CA VAL A 61 0.33 -22.57 11.72
C VAL A 61 -0.25 -22.67 10.32
N THR A 62 -1.54 -22.94 10.22
CA THR A 62 -2.27 -22.99 8.94
C THR A 62 -3.26 -21.85 8.86
N ILE A 63 -3.21 -21.09 7.78
CA ILE A 63 -4.14 -19.97 7.52
C ILE A 63 -5.04 -20.37 6.36
N VAL A 64 -6.33 -20.18 6.53
CA VAL A 64 -7.33 -20.50 5.50
C VAL A 64 -7.79 -19.20 4.84
N LEU A 65 -7.37 -19.02 3.58
CA LEU A 65 -7.60 -17.82 2.78
C LEU A 65 -8.39 -18.14 1.52
N ARG A 66 -9.03 -17.11 0.99
CA ARG A 66 -9.65 -17.12 -0.34
C ARG A 66 -9.41 -15.79 -1.03
N ARG A 67 -9.08 -15.83 -2.30
CA ARG A 67 -9.04 -14.64 -3.16
C ARG A 67 -10.42 -14.41 -3.76
N LEU A 68 -10.88 -13.18 -3.79
CA LEU A 68 -12.17 -12.86 -4.42
C LEU A 68 -12.10 -13.09 -5.95
N PRO A 69 -13.22 -13.53 -6.56
CA PRO A 69 -13.26 -13.77 -7.99
C PRO A 69 -13.06 -12.48 -8.79
N VAL A 70 -12.42 -12.61 -9.95
CA VAL A 70 -12.22 -11.52 -10.91
C VAL A 70 -12.81 -11.90 -12.26
N SER A 71 -13.44 -10.94 -12.93
CA SER A 71 -13.92 -11.10 -14.30
C SER A 71 -12.80 -10.84 -15.31
N GLY A 72 -12.74 -11.64 -16.38
CA GLY A 72 -11.83 -11.41 -17.51
C GLY A 72 -10.65 -12.38 -17.56
N GLN A 73 -9.72 -12.14 -18.50
CA GLN A 73 -8.52 -12.96 -18.72
C GLN A 73 -7.39 -12.59 -17.73
N ILE A 74 -7.68 -12.71 -16.44
CA ILE A 74 -6.74 -12.43 -15.35
C ILE A 74 -6.44 -13.75 -14.62
N ARG A 75 -5.25 -13.89 -14.03
CA ARG A 75 -4.88 -15.08 -13.27
C ARG A 75 -5.90 -15.36 -12.16
N SER A 76 -6.27 -16.63 -12.02
CA SER A 76 -7.24 -17.12 -11.03
C SER A 76 -6.65 -17.32 -9.63
N ALA A 77 -5.39 -16.92 -9.43
CA ALA A 77 -4.72 -16.97 -8.15
C ALA A 77 -3.89 -15.72 -7.92
N GLY A 78 -3.77 -15.34 -6.65
CA GLY A 78 -2.90 -14.28 -6.17
C GLY A 78 -1.72 -14.87 -5.40
N ILE A 79 -0.71 -14.03 -5.16
CA ILE A 79 0.52 -14.44 -4.48
C ILE A 79 0.59 -13.77 -3.12
N LEU A 80 0.82 -14.56 -2.08
CA LEU A 80 1.21 -14.07 -0.75
C LEU A 80 2.71 -14.30 -0.54
N GLU A 81 3.28 -13.56 0.39
CA GLU A 81 4.65 -13.78 0.86
C GLU A 81 4.69 -13.92 2.37
N VAL A 82 5.54 -14.83 2.84
CA VAL A 82 5.83 -15.00 4.28
C VAL A 82 7.20 -14.40 4.58
N PHE A 83 7.29 -13.66 5.68
CA PHE A 83 8.50 -13.04 6.22
C PHE A 83 8.69 -13.42 7.68
N SER A 84 9.96 -13.49 8.11
CA SER A 84 10.37 -13.59 9.52
C SER A 84 11.03 -12.28 9.91
N GLY A 85 10.31 -11.41 10.61
CA GLY A 85 10.70 -10.03 10.82
C GLY A 85 10.83 -9.27 9.49
N ASP A 86 12.03 -8.73 9.21
CA ASP A 86 12.33 -8.06 7.94
C ASP A 86 12.85 -9.00 6.85
N TYR A 87 13.02 -10.28 7.17
CA TYR A 87 13.65 -11.25 6.29
C TYR A 87 12.60 -11.99 5.48
N GLN A 88 12.72 -11.95 4.16
CA GLN A 88 11.87 -12.72 3.25
C GLN A 88 12.04 -14.21 3.56
N GLY A 89 10.91 -14.93 3.63
CA GLY A 89 10.90 -16.38 3.80
C GLY A 89 11.58 -17.10 2.63
N SER A 90 12.18 -18.25 2.93
CA SER A 90 12.78 -19.12 1.93
C SER A 90 11.73 -19.73 0.98
N TYR A 91 12.20 -20.39 -0.07
CA TYR A 91 11.36 -21.15 -1.01
C TYR A 91 10.52 -22.26 -0.35
N GLU A 92 10.77 -22.58 0.92
CA GLU A 92 10.05 -23.60 1.68
C GLU A 92 8.72 -23.09 2.23
N ILE A 93 8.60 -21.78 2.48
CA ILE A 93 7.43 -21.16 3.11
C ILE A 93 6.86 -19.99 2.30
N SER A 94 7.57 -19.51 1.28
CA SER A 94 7.20 -18.33 0.50
C SER A 94 7.75 -18.43 -0.94
N PRO A 95 7.02 -17.97 -1.97
CA PRO A 95 5.67 -17.42 -1.91
C PRO A 95 4.59 -18.51 -1.79
N GLY A 96 3.42 -18.12 -1.25
CA GLY A 96 2.20 -18.93 -1.28
C GLY A 96 1.26 -18.50 -2.40
N VAL A 97 0.41 -19.42 -2.87
CA VAL A 97 -0.58 -19.16 -3.93
C VAL A 97 -1.97 -19.24 -3.33
N VAL A 98 -2.81 -18.22 -3.52
CA VAL A 98 -4.18 -18.17 -3.01
C VAL A 98 -5.17 -18.17 -4.17
N GLY A 99 -6.02 -19.20 -4.23
CA GLY A 99 -7.03 -19.37 -5.27
C GLY A 99 -8.35 -18.68 -4.95
N VAL A 100 -9.30 -18.77 -5.90
CA VAL A 100 -10.67 -18.27 -5.72
C VAL A 100 -11.58 -19.18 -4.87
N GLY A 101 -11.10 -20.37 -4.55
CA GLY A 101 -11.69 -21.25 -3.55
C GLY A 101 -10.90 -21.20 -2.25
N GLU A 102 -11.35 -22.00 -1.27
CA GLU A 102 -10.61 -22.18 -0.02
C GLU A 102 -9.19 -22.67 -0.30
N THR A 103 -8.22 -21.98 0.29
CA THR A 103 -6.81 -22.28 0.15
C THR A 103 -6.15 -22.31 1.53
N GLU A 104 -5.57 -23.45 1.88
CA GLU A 104 -4.80 -23.60 3.13
C GLU A 104 -3.33 -23.26 2.89
N ILE A 105 -2.79 -22.38 3.72
CA ILE A 105 -1.39 -21.97 3.70
C ILE A 105 -0.77 -22.40 5.03
N THR A 106 0.03 -23.46 5.00
CA THR A 106 0.73 -23.96 6.19
C THR A 106 2.14 -23.37 6.25
N ILE A 107 2.43 -22.70 7.34
CA ILE A 107 3.72 -22.05 7.61
C ILE A 107 4.43 -22.84 8.70
N HIS A 108 5.68 -23.20 8.44
CA HIS A 108 6.58 -23.82 9.40
C HIS A 108 7.39 -22.76 10.13
N ARG A 109 7.53 -22.91 11.45
CA ARG A 109 8.33 -22.03 12.27
C ARG A 109 9.78 -22.08 11.81
N GLN A 110 10.38 -20.91 11.59
CA GLN A 110 11.76 -20.81 11.12
C GLN A 110 12.73 -20.79 12.31
N ASP A 111 13.95 -21.31 12.12
CA ASP A 111 15.04 -21.10 13.07
C ASP A 111 15.61 -19.68 12.90
N TRP A 112 15.37 -18.84 13.90
CA TRP A 112 15.81 -17.45 13.87
C TRP A 112 17.24 -17.24 14.38
N SER A 113 17.94 -18.28 14.84
CA SER A 113 19.27 -18.18 15.44
C SER A 113 20.26 -17.49 14.50
N HIS A 114 20.18 -17.80 13.20
CA HIS A 114 21.03 -17.21 12.16
C HIS A 114 20.69 -15.75 11.85
N ILE A 115 19.42 -15.35 11.88
CA ILE A 115 19.02 -13.96 11.60
C ILE A 115 19.12 -13.07 12.83
N SER A 116 19.01 -13.63 14.04
CA SER A 116 19.08 -12.91 15.31
C SER A 116 20.51 -12.46 15.67
N CYS A 117 21.52 -12.95 14.96
CA CYS A 117 22.90 -12.49 15.13
C CYS A 117 23.21 -11.18 14.40
N PHE A 118 22.37 -10.77 13.45
CA PHE A 118 22.46 -9.48 12.79
C PHE A 118 21.72 -8.42 13.62
N PRO A 119 22.24 -7.18 13.68
CA PRO A 119 21.49 -6.09 14.29
C PRO A 119 20.16 -5.91 13.56
N ARG A 120 19.07 -5.71 14.31
CA ARG A 120 17.78 -5.36 13.73
C ARG A 120 17.92 -4.05 12.95
N ASN A 121 17.27 -3.97 11.79
CA ASN A 121 17.15 -2.70 11.08
C ASN A 121 16.59 -1.65 12.04
N PRO A 122 17.10 -0.41 12.04
CA PRO A 122 16.51 0.66 12.84
C PRO A 122 15.02 0.79 12.52
N GLY A 123 14.15 0.58 13.52
CA GLY A 123 12.70 0.56 13.32
C GLY A 123 12.15 -0.67 12.58
N GLY A 124 12.94 -1.70 12.28
CA GLY A 124 12.50 -2.91 11.59
C GLY A 124 11.62 -3.83 12.43
N PHE A 125 11.29 -5.04 11.98
CA PHE A 125 10.56 -6.04 12.78
C PHE A 125 11.51 -6.97 13.55
N ALA A 126 11.06 -7.52 14.70
CA ALA A 126 11.82 -8.56 15.40
C ALA A 126 11.80 -9.88 14.61
N PRO A 127 12.90 -10.66 14.58
CA PRO A 127 13.03 -11.88 13.78
C PRO A 127 11.90 -12.90 13.96
N GLN A 128 11.39 -13.05 15.18
CA GLN A 128 10.34 -14.01 15.53
C GLN A 128 8.94 -13.64 15.04
N VAL A 129 8.74 -12.43 14.52
CA VAL A 129 7.44 -12.00 14.01
C VAL A 129 7.23 -12.59 12.62
N THR A 130 6.37 -13.60 12.51
CA THR A 130 5.87 -14.09 11.22
C THR A 130 4.93 -13.04 10.64
N ARG A 131 5.24 -12.57 9.43
CA ARG A 131 4.40 -11.64 8.67
C ARG A 131 3.97 -12.32 7.38
N VAL A 132 2.67 -12.32 7.10
CA VAL A 132 2.08 -12.85 5.88
C VAL A 132 1.52 -11.67 5.11
N LEU A 133 2.24 -11.24 4.08
CA LEU A 133 1.79 -10.20 3.16
C LEU A 133 0.73 -10.82 2.26
N LEU A 134 -0.51 -10.34 2.40
CA LEU A 134 -1.66 -10.91 1.71
C LEU A 134 -1.60 -10.63 0.19
N PRO A 135 -2.31 -11.43 -0.64
CA PRO A 135 -2.40 -11.18 -2.06
C PRO A 135 -2.98 -9.79 -2.34
N TYR A 136 -2.17 -8.90 -2.88
CA TYR A 136 -2.53 -7.50 -3.08
C TYR A 136 -3.43 -7.29 -4.31
N ASP A 137 -3.44 -8.23 -5.24
CA ASP A 137 -3.97 -8.04 -6.58
C ASP A 137 -5.49 -7.80 -6.58
N TRP A 138 -6.27 -8.56 -5.79
CA TRP A 138 -7.71 -8.35 -5.58
C TRP A 138 -8.12 -8.46 -4.11
N GLY A 139 -9.43 -8.58 -3.86
CA GLY A 139 -9.93 -8.80 -2.50
C GLY A 139 -9.49 -10.15 -1.96
N CYS A 140 -9.33 -10.22 -0.65
CA CYS A 140 -9.01 -11.44 0.07
C CYS A 140 -9.97 -11.61 1.24
N ALA A 141 -10.38 -12.86 1.47
CA ALA A 141 -11.13 -13.26 2.63
C ALA A 141 -10.30 -14.21 3.49
N ILE A 142 -10.48 -14.10 4.80
CA ILE A 142 -9.90 -14.99 5.80
C ILE A 142 -11.01 -15.77 6.49
N ARG A 143 -10.82 -17.08 6.62
CA ARG A 143 -11.79 -17.97 7.28
C ARG A 143 -11.40 -18.27 8.71
N GLU A 144 -10.17 -18.74 8.91
CA GLU A 144 -9.66 -19.17 10.22
C GLU A 144 -8.12 -19.23 10.21
N ILE A 145 -7.53 -19.28 11.40
CA ILE A 145 -6.14 -19.56 11.68
C ILE A 145 -6.08 -20.75 12.65
N ARG A 146 -5.37 -21.82 12.25
CA ARG A 146 -5.20 -23.04 13.04
C ARG A 146 -3.78 -23.16 13.56
N GLY A 147 -3.64 -23.48 14.84
CA GLY A 147 -2.35 -23.60 15.55
C GLY A 147 -2.20 -22.56 16.66
N SER A 148 -1.22 -22.76 17.55
CA SER A 148 -0.97 -21.84 18.67
C SER A 148 -0.02 -20.71 18.29
N LEU A 149 -0.47 -19.46 18.53
CA LEU A 149 0.24 -18.24 18.24
C LEU A 149 -0.17 -17.11 19.19
N ARG A 150 0.59 -16.01 19.15
CA ARG A 150 0.24 -14.77 19.85
C ARG A 150 0.38 -13.56 18.93
N PRO A 151 -0.29 -12.44 19.22
CA PRO A 151 -0.02 -11.20 18.50
C PRO A 151 1.43 -10.74 18.79
N PRO A 152 2.06 -10.02 17.84
CA PRO A 152 3.35 -9.38 18.09
C PRO A 152 3.20 -8.29 19.16
N ARG A 153 4.21 -8.11 20.00
CA ARG A 153 4.27 -7.01 20.98
C ARG A 153 4.67 -5.71 20.28
N PRO A 154 4.31 -4.53 20.81
CA PRO A 154 4.69 -3.25 20.20
C PRO A 154 6.19 -3.13 19.92
N GLU A 155 7.05 -3.56 20.84
CA GLU A 155 8.50 -3.53 20.69
C GLU A 155 9.04 -4.50 19.62
N GLU A 156 8.23 -5.46 19.17
CA GLU A 156 8.58 -6.42 18.11
C GLU A 156 8.26 -5.89 16.70
N MET A 157 7.65 -4.70 16.59
CA MET A 157 7.24 -4.06 15.33
C MET A 157 7.90 -2.69 15.14
N PRO A 158 7.84 -2.09 13.95
CA PRO A 158 8.24 -0.70 13.75
C PRO A 158 7.38 0.26 14.59
N GLU A 159 8.02 1.29 15.15
CA GLU A 159 7.34 2.31 15.95
C GLU A 159 6.67 3.37 15.09
N LYS A 160 7.19 3.61 13.87
CA LYS A 160 6.71 4.64 12.96
C LYS A 160 5.96 4.06 11.78
N ARG A 161 4.96 4.79 11.29
CA ARG A 161 4.08 4.38 10.19
C ARG A 161 4.13 5.33 9.01
N LEU A 162 4.29 4.79 7.81
CA LEU A 162 4.33 5.54 6.56
C LEU A 162 3.08 5.24 5.74
N LEU A 163 2.23 6.25 5.58
CA LEU A 163 1.00 6.14 4.82
C LEU A 163 1.22 6.44 3.35
N PHE A 164 0.61 5.67 2.48
CA PHE A 164 0.51 5.93 1.05
C PHE A 164 -0.95 6.03 0.63
N TYR A 165 -1.28 7.02 -0.16
CA TYR A 165 -2.54 7.08 -0.91
C TYR A 165 -2.23 7.33 -2.38
N GLY A 166 -2.95 6.65 -3.26
CA GLY A 166 -2.82 6.87 -4.70
C GLY A 166 -3.57 5.83 -5.51
N SER A 167 -3.18 5.72 -6.78
CA SER A 167 -3.87 4.94 -7.81
C SER A 167 -3.54 3.45 -7.77
N SER A 168 -3.76 2.77 -8.90
CA SER A 168 -3.28 1.39 -9.13
C SER A 168 -1.76 1.27 -9.03
N ILE A 169 -1.01 2.35 -9.25
CA ILE A 169 0.45 2.33 -9.11
C ILE A 169 0.83 2.19 -7.62
N THR A 170 0.20 2.99 -6.76
CA THR A 170 0.36 2.91 -5.30
C THR A 170 -0.19 1.61 -4.72
N HIS A 171 -1.29 1.11 -5.26
CA HIS A 171 -1.82 -0.21 -4.97
C HIS A 171 -0.84 -1.35 -5.27
N GLY A 172 0.14 -1.13 -6.15
CA GLY A 172 1.15 -2.13 -6.51
C GLY A 172 0.98 -2.75 -7.88
N GLY A 173 0.15 -2.18 -8.75
CA GLY A 173 -0.13 -2.70 -10.08
C GLY A 173 1.13 -3.08 -10.85
N ASN A 174 1.15 -4.31 -11.36
CA ASN A 174 2.24 -4.95 -12.09
C ASN A 174 3.52 -5.26 -11.29
N ALA A 175 3.55 -5.07 -9.97
CA ALA A 175 4.55 -5.71 -9.12
C ALA A 175 4.36 -7.24 -9.15
N SER A 176 5.44 -8.01 -9.22
CA SER A 176 5.34 -9.48 -9.25
C SER A 176 4.81 -10.08 -7.94
N VAL A 177 5.08 -9.43 -6.81
CA VAL A 177 4.69 -9.85 -5.46
C VAL A 177 4.47 -8.62 -4.54
N PRO A 178 3.70 -8.74 -3.43
CA PRO A 178 3.42 -7.62 -2.51
C PRO A 178 4.65 -6.83 -2.02
N SER A 179 5.78 -7.51 -1.76
CA SER A 179 7.01 -6.89 -1.28
C SER A 179 7.75 -6.07 -2.35
N ARG A 180 7.38 -6.25 -3.63
CA ARG A 180 7.94 -5.51 -4.77
C ARG A 180 7.17 -4.25 -5.11
N THR A 181 6.09 -3.92 -4.41
CA THR A 181 5.45 -2.61 -4.57
C THR A 181 6.40 -1.50 -4.11
N TYR A 182 6.35 -0.34 -4.77
CA TYR A 182 7.25 0.76 -4.40
C TYR A 182 6.93 1.30 -2.99
N ALA A 183 5.66 1.22 -2.57
CA ALA A 183 5.22 1.64 -1.24
C ALA A 183 5.86 0.76 -0.15
N PHE A 184 5.86 -0.57 -0.35
CA PHE A 184 6.52 -1.50 0.57
C PHE A 184 8.02 -1.25 0.64
N GLN A 185 8.67 -1.18 -0.52
CA GLN A 185 10.11 -0.95 -0.59
C GLN A 185 10.51 0.38 0.05
N THR A 186 9.73 1.44 -0.13
CA THR A 186 9.99 2.76 0.49
C THR A 186 9.85 2.70 2.01
N ALA A 187 8.78 2.10 2.53
CA ALA A 187 8.57 1.96 3.97
C ALA A 187 9.67 1.10 4.61
N TRP A 188 10.02 -0.02 3.98
CA TRP A 188 11.11 -0.91 4.42
C TRP A 188 12.46 -0.18 4.46
N GLU A 189 12.82 0.53 3.38
CA GLU A 189 14.06 1.30 3.27
C GLU A 189 14.18 2.42 4.33
N LEU A 190 13.05 3.00 4.74
CA LEU A 190 13.00 4.05 5.76
C LEU A 190 12.84 3.51 7.20
N GLY A 191 12.59 2.21 7.39
CA GLY A 191 12.33 1.62 8.71
C GLY A 191 10.94 1.96 9.27
N TYR A 192 9.95 2.10 8.40
CA TYR A 192 8.55 2.42 8.73
C TYR A 192 7.64 1.22 8.47
N ASP A 193 6.57 1.14 9.24
CA ASP A 193 5.45 0.24 8.98
C ASP A 193 4.51 0.84 7.93
N LEU A 194 4.17 0.09 6.88
CA LEU A 194 3.44 0.62 5.72
C LEU A 194 1.92 0.67 5.98
N ILE A 195 1.26 1.80 5.70
CA ILE A 195 -0.20 1.85 5.52
C ILE A 195 -0.46 2.16 4.05
N ASN A 196 -0.95 1.20 3.26
CA ASN A 196 -1.17 1.41 1.82
C ASN A 196 -2.65 1.59 1.46
N LEU A 197 -3.12 2.82 1.34
CA LEU A 197 -4.48 3.17 0.89
C LEU A 197 -4.56 3.40 -0.63
N GLY A 198 -3.68 2.78 -1.42
CA GLY A 198 -3.78 2.76 -2.88
C GLY A 198 -5.09 2.13 -3.35
N SER A 199 -5.81 2.81 -4.25
CA SER A 199 -7.11 2.38 -4.77
C SER A 199 -7.05 2.23 -6.28
N ALA A 200 -6.89 0.99 -6.75
CA ALA A 200 -6.69 0.69 -8.15
C ALA A 200 -7.79 1.28 -9.03
N GLY A 201 -7.41 2.08 -10.04
CA GLY A 201 -8.33 2.66 -11.02
C GLY A 201 -9.41 3.59 -10.46
N SER A 202 -9.31 4.05 -9.21
CA SER A 202 -10.41 4.72 -8.50
C SER A 202 -9.95 5.78 -7.48
N ALA A 203 -8.67 6.17 -7.50
CA ALA A 203 -8.13 7.20 -6.63
C ALA A 203 -8.49 8.61 -7.15
N PHE A 204 -9.73 9.02 -6.91
CA PHE A 204 -10.32 10.27 -7.45
C PHE A 204 -10.23 11.44 -6.46
N MET A 205 -9.32 11.38 -5.48
CA MET A 205 -9.24 12.38 -4.42
C MET A 205 -10.59 12.61 -3.72
N ASP A 206 -11.31 11.52 -3.41
CA ASP A 206 -12.59 11.56 -2.70
C ASP A 206 -12.47 12.26 -1.34
N GLN A 207 -13.28 13.29 -1.10
CA GLN A 207 -13.21 14.07 0.13
C GLN A 207 -13.33 13.19 1.40
N ALA A 208 -14.17 12.15 1.37
CA ALA A 208 -14.33 11.22 2.47
C ALA A 208 -13.03 10.47 2.81
N MET A 209 -12.19 10.15 1.82
CA MET A 209 -10.88 9.54 2.08
C MET A 209 -9.88 10.56 2.64
N ALA A 210 -9.90 11.81 2.18
CA ALA A 210 -9.08 12.87 2.76
C ALA A 210 -9.43 13.10 4.24
N GLU A 211 -10.72 13.12 4.57
CA GLU A 211 -11.23 13.27 5.94
C GLU A 211 -10.90 12.06 6.81
N TYR A 212 -10.98 10.86 6.25
CA TYR A 212 -10.54 9.65 6.92
C TYR A 212 -9.06 9.73 7.29
N ILE A 213 -8.17 10.00 6.32
CA ILE A 213 -6.72 10.14 6.54
C ILE A 213 -6.41 11.28 7.53
N ALA A 214 -7.14 12.40 7.44
CA ALA A 214 -7.03 13.52 8.37
C ALA A 214 -7.38 13.12 9.82
N GLY A 215 -8.35 12.21 9.98
CA GLY A 215 -8.78 11.63 11.25
C GLY A 215 -7.80 10.61 11.83
N LEU A 216 -7.04 9.91 10.99
CA LEU A 216 -6.02 8.95 11.44
C LEU A 216 -4.92 9.67 12.25
N LYS A 217 -4.62 9.14 13.42
CA LYS A 217 -3.59 9.69 14.31
C LYS A 217 -2.29 8.91 14.24
N ASP A 218 -2.33 7.71 13.71
CA ASP A 218 -1.33 6.67 13.79
C ASP A 218 -0.54 6.50 12.48
N TRP A 219 -0.05 7.62 11.96
CA TRP A 219 0.93 7.69 10.86
C TRP A 219 1.89 8.85 11.12
N ASP A 220 3.15 8.71 10.70
CA ASP A 220 4.23 9.66 11.02
C ASP A 220 4.65 10.49 9.81
N ALA A 221 4.43 9.96 8.61
CA ALA A 221 4.52 10.68 7.35
C ALA A 221 3.56 10.06 6.33
N THR A 222 3.30 10.78 5.25
CA THR A 222 2.47 10.27 4.16
C THR A 222 2.96 10.66 2.78
N VAL A 223 2.73 9.79 1.81
CA VAL A 223 2.95 10.02 0.38
C VAL A 223 1.61 10.00 -0.35
N PHE A 224 1.35 11.05 -1.13
CA PHE A 224 0.19 11.15 -2.01
C PHE A 224 0.65 11.08 -3.46
N GLU A 225 0.31 9.99 -4.14
CA GLU A 225 0.45 9.84 -5.59
C GLU A 225 -0.89 10.19 -6.24
N LEU A 226 -1.00 11.39 -6.79
CA LEU A 226 -2.25 11.93 -7.28
C LEU A 226 -2.28 11.94 -8.81
N GLY A 227 -3.32 11.31 -9.38
CA GLY A 227 -3.90 11.87 -10.61
C GLY A 227 -4.16 10.98 -11.81
N VAL A 228 -3.47 9.85 -11.96
CA VAL A 228 -3.61 9.06 -13.21
C VAL A 228 -5.07 8.65 -13.48
N ASN A 229 -5.84 8.35 -12.43
CA ASN A 229 -7.22 7.89 -12.59
C ASN A 229 -8.22 8.97 -13.01
N VAL A 230 -7.81 10.25 -12.97
CA VAL A 230 -8.65 11.40 -13.36
C VAL A 230 -8.10 12.17 -14.55
N LEU A 231 -6.95 11.73 -15.11
CA LEU A 231 -6.25 12.37 -16.22
C LEU A 231 -7.15 12.58 -17.45
N GLU A 232 -8.05 11.63 -17.72
CA GLU A 232 -8.96 11.70 -18.86
C GLU A 232 -10.31 12.36 -18.55
N GLU A 233 -10.71 12.37 -17.28
CA GLU A 233 -12.07 12.75 -16.88
C GLU A 233 -12.17 14.21 -16.44
N TRP A 234 -11.11 14.76 -15.87
CA TRP A 234 -11.17 16.06 -15.20
C TRP A 234 -10.56 17.18 -16.02
N THR A 235 -11.17 18.35 -15.92
CA THR A 235 -10.58 19.61 -16.42
C THR A 235 -9.45 20.08 -15.51
N ASP A 236 -8.54 20.90 -16.05
CA ASP A 236 -7.47 21.57 -15.28
C ASP A 236 -7.97 22.26 -14.01
N ARG A 237 -9.12 22.94 -14.10
CA ARG A 237 -9.72 23.64 -12.96
C ARG A 237 -10.20 22.65 -11.91
N GLN A 238 -10.93 21.62 -12.32
CA GLN A 238 -11.42 20.60 -11.40
C GLN A 238 -10.27 19.87 -10.72
N LEU A 239 -9.22 19.53 -11.47
CA LEU A 239 -8.00 18.93 -10.93
C LEU A 239 -7.35 19.81 -9.87
N TYR A 240 -7.14 21.09 -10.17
CA TYR A 240 -6.55 22.04 -9.23
C TYR A 240 -7.39 22.12 -7.95
N ASP A 241 -8.70 22.37 -8.08
CA ASP A 241 -9.60 22.58 -6.95
C ASP A 241 -9.66 21.34 -6.04
N ARG A 242 -9.74 20.14 -6.63
CA ARG A 242 -9.81 18.87 -5.90
C ARG A 242 -8.49 18.48 -5.24
N ALA A 243 -7.36 18.63 -5.95
CA ALA A 243 -6.04 18.38 -5.37
C ALA A 243 -5.76 19.36 -4.22
N TYR A 244 -6.14 20.62 -4.37
CA TYR A 244 -6.00 21.62 -3.32
C TYR A 244 -6.81 21.23 -2.09
N GLN A 245 -8.10 20.93 -2.28
CA GLN A 245 -9.01 20.54 -1.19
C GLN A 245 -8.51 19.28 -0.46
N TRP A 246 -8.04 18.28 -1.21
CA TRP A 246 -7.49 17.04 -0.66
C TRP A 246 -6.31 17.30 0.27
N ILE A 247 -5.27 17.97 -0.25
CA ILE A 247 -4.03 18.22 0.50
C ILE A 247 -4.31 19.16 1.69
N ASP A 248 -5.12 20.20 1.47
CA ASP A 248 -5.51 21.15 2.52
C ASP A 248 -6.28 20.46 3.65
N THR A 249 -7.19 19.53 3.33
CA THR A 249 -7.94 18.77 4.34
C THR A 249 -7.01 18.01 5.28
N VAL A 250 -6.03 17.28 4.73
CA VAL A 250 -5.09 16.50 5.54
C VAL A 250 -4.12 17.41 6.30
N LYS A 251 -3.49 18.39 5.62
CA LYS A 251 -2.52 19.29 6.28
C LYS A 251 -3.15 20.17 7.35
N ARG A 252 -4.39 20.63 7.16
CA ARG A 252 -5.11 21.40 8.18
C ARG A 252 -5.32 20.60 9.47
N ALA A 253 -5.60 19.30 9.35
CA ALA A 253 -5.81 18.42 10.50
C ALA A 253 -4.50 17.92 11.13
N GLN A 254 -3.42 17.86 10.36
CA GLN A 254 -2.12 17.30 10.76
C GLN A 254 -0.97 18.23 10.30
N PRO A 255 -0.92 19.49 10.78
CA PRO A 255 -0.02 20.52 10.24
C PRO A 255 1.47 20.19 10.41
N GLU A 256 1.84 19.45 11.46
CA GLU A 256 3.24 19.11 11.76
C GLU A 256 3.75 17.86 11.00
N LYS A 257 2.83 17.01 10.51
CA LYS A 257 3.24 15.75 9.88
C LYS A 257 3.75 16.00 8.45
N PRO A 258 4.87 15.39 8.04
CA PRO A 258 5.35 15.44 6.66
C PRO A 258 4.34 14.87 5.66
N VAL A 259 4.10 15.62 4.60
CA VAL A 259 3.32 15.19 3.45
C VAL A 259 4.18 15.33 2.20
N PHE A 260 4.39 14.22 1.50
CA PHE A 260 5.09 14.17 0.23
C PHE A 260 4.07 13.97 -0.88
N VAL A 261 4.08 14.84 -1.87
CA VAL A 261 3.15 14.78 -3.00
C VAL A 261 3.92 14.48 -4.26
N THR A 262 3.45 13.49 -5.01
CA THR A 262 3.85 13.24 -6.38
C THR A 262 2.61 13.19 -7.27
N ASP A 263 2.81 13.55 -8.53
CA ASP A 263 1.88 13.18 -9.59
C ASP A 263 2.22 11.77 -10.11
N PHE A 264 1.50 11.32 -11.13
CA PHE A 264 1.79 10.06 -11.79
C PHE A 264 3.16 10.07 -12.49
N TYR A 265 3.76 8.88 -12.58
CA TYR A 265 5.07 8.66 -13.18
C TYR A 265 5.03 8.75 -14.72
N TYR A 266 5.95 8.10 -15.43
CA TYR A 266 5.80 7.97 -16.88
C TYR A 266 4.52 7.20 -17.24
N ASN A 267 3.91 7.51 -18.37
CA ASN A 267 2.81 6.74 -18.96
C ASN A 267 2.75 6.94 -20.49
N HIS A 268 1.86 6.20 -21.17
CA HIS A 268 1.75 6.21 -22.63
C HIS A 268 1.46 7.60 -23.23
N TYR A 269 0.76 8.50 -22.52
CA TYR A 269 0.55 9.87 -22.98
C TYR A 269 1.83 10.70 -23.04
N ASP A 270 2.87 10.35 -22.28
CA ASP A 270 4.19 10.98 -22.40
C ASP A 270 4.89 10.60 -23.71
N LEU A 271 4.51 9.47 -24.31
CA LEU A 271 5.04 8.99 -25.60
C LEU A 271 4.25 9.53 -26.79
N GLU A 272 3.00 9.96 -26.58
CA GLU A 272 2.15 10.56 -27.61
C GLU A 272 2.46 12.05 -27.88
N GLU A 273 3.27 12.68 -27.03
CA GLU A 273 3.70 14.10 -27.15
C GLU A 273 2.53 15.11 -27.27
N ASN A 274 1.34 14.77 -26.77
CA ASN A 274 0.14 15.62 -26.84
C ASN A 274 0.07 16.70 -25.74
N GLY A 275 1.05 16.73 -24.83
CA GLY A 275 1.18 17.71 -23.75
C GLY A 275 0.20 17.54 -22.57
N LYS A 276 -0.71 16.57 -22.61
CA LYS A 276 -1.73 16.35 -21.58
C LYS A 276 -1.12 15.98 -20.22
N SER A 277 -0.16 15.06 -20.22
CA SER A 277 0.55 14.67 -19.00
C SER A 277 1.30 15.87 -18.38
N ASP A 278 1.97 16.69 -19.20
CA ASP A 278 2.69 17.86 -18.71
C ASP A 278 1.76 18.93 -18.14
N ALA A 279 0.62 19.17 -18.79
CA ALA A 279 -0.41 20.07 -18.28
C ALA A 279 -0.93 19.60 -16.91
N PHE A 280 -1.20 18.30 -16.77
CA PHE A 280 -1.64 17.70 -15.51
C PHE A 280 -0.60 17.91 -14.39
N ARG A 281 0.66 17.49 -14.63
CA ARG A 281 1.73 17.62 -13.64
C ARG A 281 1.97 19.08 -13.26
N LYS A 282 1.86 20.00 -14.23
CA LYS A 282 1.93 21.44 -13.99
C LYS A 282 0.81 21.91 -13.04
N LYS A 283 -0.43 21.45 -13.21
CA LYS A 283 -1.53 21.81 -12.31
C LYS A 283 -1.31 21.29 -10.88
N ILE A 284 -0.86 20.04 -10.72
CA ILE A 284 -0.51 19.51 -9.38
C ILE A 284 0.62 20.34 -8.74
N LYS A 285 1.69 20.64 -9.48
CA LYS A 285 2.80 21.47 -9.02
C LYS A 285 2.37 22.88 -8.61
N GLU A 286 1.50 23.52 -9.39
CA GLU A 286 0.98 24.85 -9.06
C GLU A 286 0.16 24.81 -7.76
N CYS A 287 -0.70 23.80 -7.61
CA CYS A 287 -1.50 23.58 -6.41
C CYS A 287 -0.63 23.37 -5.16
N THR A 288 0.35 22.47 -5.24
CA THR A 288 1.26 22.19 -4.13
C THR A 288 2.10 23.42 -3.77
N ALA A 289 2.61 24.17 -4.75
CA ALA A 289 3.40 25.38 -4.50
C ALA A 289 2.62 26.50 -3.78
N VAL A 290 1.29 26.55 -3.92
CA VAL A 290 0.45 27.46 -3.12
C VAL A 290 0.35 26.95 -1.67
N LEU A 291 0.15 25.65 -1.49
CA LEU A 291 0.01 25.04 -0.18
C LEU A 291 1.33 24.97 0.61
N GLU A 292 2.48 24.87 -0.05
CA GLU A 292 3.81 24.93 0.57
C GLU A 292 4.07 26.29 1.23
N LYS A 293 3.40 27.36 0.80
CA LYS A 293 3.45 28.67 1.47
C LYS A 293 2.53 28.76 2.69
N LYS A 294 1.56 27.85 2.78
CA LYS A 294 0.55 27.81 3.84
C LYS A 294 0.94 26.84 4.96
N TYR A 295 1.64 25.75 4.62
CA TYR A 295 2.00 24.70 5.56
C TYR A 295 3.47 24.31 5.44
N ASP A 296 4.12 24.13 6.58
CA ASP A 296 5.44 23.51 6.66
C ASP A 296 5.37 22.01 6.37
N ARG A 297 6.52 21.43 6.03
CA ARG A 297 6.70 19.98 5.81
C ARG A 297 5.73 19.39 4.78
N LEU A 298 5.39 20.18 3.76
CA LEU A 298 4.72 19.74 2.55
C LEU A 298 5.73 19.83 1.42
N TYR A 299 5.93 18.75 0.68
CA TYR A 299 6.97 18.68 -0.34
C TYR A 299 6.44 18.04 -1.61
N TYR A 300 6.64 18.69 -2.75
CA TYR A 300 6.30 18.12 -4.05
C TYR A 300 7.52 17.67 -4.85
N ARG A 301 7.40 16.51 -5.51
CA ARG A 301 8.33 16.06 -6.55
C ARG A 301 7.56 15.49 -7.73
N ASN A 302 7.99 15.84 -8.93
CA ASN A 302 7.38 15.35 -10.16
C ASN A 302 7.60 13.82 -10.32
N GLY A 303 6.57 13.08 -10.71
CA GLY A 303 6.60 11.62 -10.80
C GLY A 303 7.63 11.13 -11.81
N THR A 304 7.82 11.80 -12.94
CA THR A 304 8.84 11.39 -13.93
C THR A 304 10.27 11.57 -13.39
N GLN A 305 10.49 12.55 -12.50
CA GLN A 305 11.76 12.73 -11.83
C GLN A 305 11.99 11.68 -10.73
N ILE A 306 10.93 11.16 -10.11
CA ILE A 306 11.02 10.05 -9.15
C ILE A 306 11.29 8.73 -9.88
N MET A 307 10.58 8.41 -10.96
CA MET A 307 10.86 7.19 -11.73
C MET A 307 12.21 7.29 -12.47
N GLY A 308 12.59 8.48 -12.91
CA GLY A 308 13.88 8.81 -13.54
C GLY A 308 14.00 8.41 -15.01
N THR A 309 13.35 7.33 -15.43
CA THR A 309 13.35 6.87 -16.83
C THR A 309 12.09 6.09 -17.20
N PHE A 310 11.60 6.26 -18.42
CA PHE A 310 10.44 5.50 -18.94
C PHE A 310 10.69 3.99 -18.99
N ARG A 311 11.96 3.53 -18.93
CA ARG A 311 12.32 2.11 -18.84
C ARG A 311 11.81 1.43 -17.56
N GLY A 312 11.34 2.21 -16.58
CA GLY A 312 10.65 1.69 -15.41
C GLY A 312 9.26 1.12 -15.73
N LEU A 313 8.66 1.47 -16.87
CA LEU A 313 7.32 1.01 -17.26
C LEU A 313 7.28 -0.49 -17.56
N SER A 314 6.13 -1.08 -17.30
CA SER A 314 5.74 -2.41 -17.78
C SER A 314 5.17 -2.33 -19.21
N SER A 315 4.81 -3.48 -19.79
CA SER A 315 4.35 -3.58 -21.18
C SER A 315 3.01 -2.91 -21.46
N ASP A 316 2.24 -2.54 -20.43
CA ASP A 316 0.99 -1.79 -20.60
C ASP A 316 1.20 -0.28 -20.79
N GLY A 317 2.44 0.19 -20.68
CA GLY A 317 2.78 1.60 -20.86
C GLY A 317 2.24 2.53 -19.77
N LEU A 318 1.79 2.00 -18.62
CA LEU A 318 1.28 2.82 -17.52
C LEU A 318 1.84 2.40 -16.16
N HIS A 319 1.76 1.12 -15.82
CA HIS A 319 2.20 0.65 -14.51
C HIS A 319 3.71 0.40 -14.50
N PRO A 320 4.40 0.64 -13.37
CA PRO A 320 5.79 0.26 -13.22
C PRO A 320 5.96 -1.26 -13.32
N SER A 321 7.07 -1.69 -13.92
CA SER A 321 7.60 -3.05 -13.73
C SER A 321 8.20 -3.20 -12.34
N ASP A 322 8.64 -4.41 -11.95
CA ASP A 322 9.41 -4.61 -10.72
C ASP A 322 10.65 -3.68 -10.62
N ALA A 323 11.34 -3.50 -11.74
CA ALA A 323 12.46 -2.56 -11.83
C ALA A 323 11.98 -1.12 -11.64
N GLY A 324 10.85 -0.74 -12.24
CA GLY A 324 10.23 0.57 -12.06
C GLY A 324 9.82 0.84 -10.62
N HIS A 325 9.19 -0.12 -9.94
CA HIS A 325 8.85 0.00 -8.53
C HIS A 325 10.10 0.21 -7.67
N THR A 326 11.18 -0.51 -7.96
CA THR A 326 12.46 -0.35 -7.26
C THR A 326 13.06 1.05 -7.50
N MET A 327 13.06 1.53 -8.74
CA MET A 327 13.54 2.88 -9.10
C MET A 327 12.76 3.97 -8.35
N ILE A 328 11.43 3.86 -8.35
CA ILE A 328 10.55 4.77 -7.63
C ILE A 328 10.90 4.74 -6.14
N ALA A 329 10.96 3.55 -5.53
CA ALA A 329 11.20 3.43 -4.10
C ALA A 329 12.53 4.04 -3.66
N GLN A 330 13.62 3.79 -4.41
CA GLN A 330 14.94 4.36 -4.11
C GLN A 330 14.95 5.88 -4.20
N ASN A 331 14.43 6.43 -5.30
CA ASN A 331 14.44 7.87 -5.54
C ASN A 331 13.48 8.60 -4.59
N LEU A 332 12.33 8.01 -4.28
CA LEU A 332 11.37 8.52 -3.30
C LEU A 332 11.98 8.51 -1.89
N SER A 333 12.60 7.41 -1.47
CA SER A 333 13.27 7.33 -0.16
C SER A 333 14.38 8.37 -0.02
N ASN A 334 15.18 8.58 -1.07
CA ASN A 334 16.22 9.61 -1.09
C ASN A 334 15.63 11.02 -1.00
N PHE A 335 14.55 11.30 -1.74
CA PHE A 335 13.83 12.57 -1.65
C PHE A 335 13.27 12.80 -0.25
N MET A 336 12.70 11.77 0.38
CA MET A 336 12.15 11.82 1.72
C MET A 336 13.22 12.10 2.78
N ARG A 337 14.35 11.38 2.75
CA ARG A 337 15.50 11.62 3.65
C ARG A 337 16.08 13.03 3.52
N ALA A 338 16.17 13.54 2.29
CA ALA A 338 16.63 14.91 2.05
C ALA A 338 15.74 15.99 2.71
N HIS A 339 14.51 15.64 3.09
CA HIS A 339 13.55 16.51 3.77
C HIS A 339 13.30 16.12 5.24
N GLY A 340 14.24 15.38 5.83
CA GLY A 340 14.28 15.13 7.28
C GLY A 340 13.38 14.00 7.76
N LEU A 341 13.17 12.97 6.91
CA LEU A 341 12.71 11.66 7.35
C LEU A 341 13.87 10.74 7.73
#